data_AF-A0AAV5MT05-F1
#
_entry.id   AF-A0AAV5MT05-F1
#
_cell.length_a   1.000
_cell.length_b   1.000
_cell.length_c   1.000
_cell.angle_alpha   90.00
_cell.angle_beta   90.00
_cell.angle_gamma   90.00
#
_symmetry.space_group_name_H-M   'P 1'
#
loop_
_entity.id
_entity.type
_entity.pdbx_description
1 polymer ?
#
loop_
_entity_poly.entity_id
_entity_poly.type
_entity_poly.pdbx_seq_one_letter_code
_entity_poly.pdbx_strand_id
1 'polypeptide(L)'
;MQRKSLISELFRSQNLHYGFNQSFFFSSEKTQIPSPLADPDDSLYADVPKPQRDKSERKPYPTPMKVLIERAKKEREVRKAQPCRVLEDPPGNGLLVPELVDVAHRVYRARESLLSGVAKLIRVVPVQRCRFCHEVHIGPVGHEIRTCTGPESGVRSATHVWRKGRVHDVVFFPKCFHLYDRVGKPRVTHDEWHSVKQIPAVVELCIQAGVDIEKYPTKRRTKPVYSSSFTGLL
;
A
#
# COMPACT_ATOMS: atom_id res chain seq x y z
N MET A 1 -4.75 -53.27 -7.55
CA MET A 1 -5.92 -52.48 -8.03
C MET A 1 -6.59 -51.84 -6.82
N GLN A 2 -7.12 -50.62 -7.02
CA GLN A 2 -7.90 -49.79 -6.10
C GLN A 2 -7.12 -48.96 -5.05
N ARG A 3 -6.79 -47.75 -5.50
CA ARG A 3 -6.49 -46.53 -4.74
C ARG A 3 -7.70 -46.13 -3.89
N LYS A 4 -7.52 -45.86 -2.59
CA LYS A 4 -8.44 -45.00 -1.81
C LYS A 4 -7.68 -44.13 -0.79
N SER A 5 -7.87 -42.82 -0.98
CA SER A 5 -7.73 -41.66 -0.09
C SER A 5 -6.53 -41.55 0.86
N LEU A 6 -5.48 -40.89 0.37
CA LEU A 6 -4.75 -39.90 1.15
C LEU A 6 -5.45 -38.55 0.91
N ILE A 7 -5.81 -37.82 1.97
CA ILE A 7 -6.00 -36.36 2.11
C ILE A 7 -6.90 -36.16 3.33
N SER A 8 -6.29 -36.01 4.51
CA SER A 8 -6.94 -35.38 5.67
C SER A 8 -5.93 -35.02 6.74
N GLU A 9 -4.81 -34.41 6.38
CA GLU A 9 -3.89 -33.84 7.37
C GLU A 9 -3.04 -32.82 6.65
N LEU A 10 -3.35 -31.54 6.90
CA LEU A 10 -2.60 -30.31 6.64
C LEU A 10 -3.66 -29.23 6.42
N PHE A 11 -3.95 -28.45 7.45
CA PHE A 11 -4.41 -27.04 7.45
C PHE A 11 -5.01 -26.71 8.83
N ARG A 12 -4.20 -26.86 9.89
CA ARG A 12 -4.42 -26.13 11.13
C ARG A 12 -3.77 -24.76 10.97
N SER A 13 -4.37 -23.91 10.13
CA SER A 13 -3.96 -22.51 10.04
C SER A 13 -4.52 -21.76 11.23
N GLN A 14 -3.61 -21.35 12.12
CA GLN A 14 -3.90 -20.44 13.21
C GLN A 14 -4.49 -19.13 12.63
N ASN A 15 -5.55 -18.66 13.26
CA ASN A 15 -6.26 -17.43 12.92
C ASN A 15 -5.31 -16.23 12.97
N LEU A 16 -4.78 -15.82 11.82
CA LEU A 16 -4.22 -14.48 11.65
C LEU A 16 -5.38 -13.54 11.33
N HIS A 17 -5.88 -12.90 12.39
CA HIS A 17 -6.80 -11.77 12.32
C HIS A 17 -6.09 -10.61 11.59
N TYR A 18 -6.16 -10.58 10.26
CA TYR A 18 -5.77 -9.42 9.47
C TYR A 18 -6.85 -8.35 9.58
N GLY A 19 -6.84 -7.61 10.69
CA GLY A 19 -7.55 -6.35 10.81
C GLY A 19 -6.84 -5.30 9.96
N PHE A 20 -7.33 -5.07 8.74
CA PHE A 20 -6.84 -3.98 7.90
C PHE A 20 -7.93 -2.92 7.73
N ASN A 21 -7.55 -1.69 8.11
CA ASN A 21 -8.19 -0.39 7.89
C ASN A 21 -9.33 0.02 8.83
N GLN A 22 -8.94 0.42 10.04
CA GLN A 22 -9.53 1.61 10.62
C GLN A 22 -8.88 2.82 9.91
N SER A 23 -9.65 3.48 9.05
CA SER A 23 -9.28 4.78 8.51
C SER A 23 -9.10 5.75 9.67
N PHE A 24 -7.86 6.06 10.04
CA PHE A 24 -7.58 7.28 10.77
C PHE A 24 -7.90 8.45 9.83
N PHE A 25 -9.15 8.90 9.86
CA PHE A 25 -9.48 10.24 9.45
C PHE A 25 -8.81 11.17 10.44
N PHE A 26 -7.65 11.73 10.08
CA PHE A 26 -7.25 13.01 10.62
C PHE A 26 -8.25 14.04 10.08
N SER A 27 -9.37 14.17 10.77
CA SER A 27 -10.21 15.36 10.66
C SER A 27 -9.35 16.52 11.15
N SER A 28 -8.75 17.25 10.22
CA SER A 28 -8.23 18.59 10.50
C SER A 28 -9.46 19.45 10.75
N GLU A 29 -9.94 19.47 12.00
CA GLU A 29 -10.80 20.56 12.45
C GLU A 29 -10.02 21.84 12.20
N LYS A 30 -10.52 22.62 11.24
CA LYS A 30 -10.03 23.96 10.96
C LYS A 30 -10.53 24.83 12.12
N THR A 31 -9.79 24.83 13.23
CA THR A 31 -10.00 25.79 14.30
C THR A 31 -9.81 27.16 13.68
N GLN A 32 -10.91 27.91 13.54
CA GLN A 32 -10.88 29.34 13.31
C GLN A 32 -9.99 29.92 14.40
N ILE A 33 -8.89 30.56 14.01
CA ILE A 33 -8.03 31.30 14.93
C ILE A 33 -8.84 32.52 15.40
N PRO A 34 -9.23 32.64 16.68
CA PRO A 34 -9.45 33.94 17.26
C PRO A 34 -8.06 34.53 17.58
N SER A 35 -7.92 35.82 17.32
CA SER A 35 -6.75 36.64 17.66
C SER A 35 -6.29 36.45 19.12
N PRO A 36 -5.03 36.79 19.44
CA PRO A 36 -4.35 36.32 20.64
C PRO A 36 -4.82 37.09 21.88
N LEU A 37 -5.59 36.44 22.74
CA LEU A 37 -5.55 36.74 24.17
C LEU A 37 -4.81 35.59 24.85
N ALA A 38 -3.68 35.94 25.44
CA ALA A 38 -2.85 35.04 26.22
C ALA A 38 -3.66 34.49 27.39
N ASP A 39 -3.81 33.17 27.47
CA ASP A 39 -4.22 32.51 28.70
C ASP A 39 -2.95 32.10 29.47
N PRO A 40 -2.70 32.68 30.66
CA PRO A 40 -1.51 32.41 31.44
C PRO A 40 -1.87 31.36 32.50
N ASP A 41 -1.89 30.08 32.14
CA ASP A 41 -1.58 28.92 33.02
C ASP A 41 -2.17 27.62 32.45
N ASP A 42 -1.49 27.01 31.48
CA ASP A 42 -1.67 25.58 31.18
C ASP A 42 -0.65 24.80 32.01
N SER A 43 -0.99 24.61 33.28
CA SER A 43 -0.16 24.01 34.34
C SER A 43 0.17 22.53 34.14
N LEU A 44 -0.48 21.87 33.16
CA LEU A 44 -0.32 20.45 32.88
C LEU A 44 0.91 20.09 32.02
N TYR A 45 1.61 21.09 31.47
CA TYR A 45 2.81 20.90 30.63
C TYR A 45 3.94 21.88 30.99
N ALA A 46 4.00 22.32 32.25
CA ALA A 46 5.05 23.22 32.73
C ALA A 46 6.45 22.56 32.77
N ASP A 47 6.50 21.23 32.82
CA ASP A 47 7.71 20.40 32.80
C ASP A 47 8.28 20.21 31.38
N VAL A 48 7.47 20.40 30.34
CA VAL A 48 7.91 20.30 28.95
C VAL A 48 8.65 21.57 28.56
N PRO A 49 9.95 21.48 28.18
CA PRO A 49 10.69 22.65 27.72
C PRO A 49 9.99 23.26 26.50
N LYS A 50 9.51 24.50 26.66
CA LYS A 50 8.90 25.23 25.55
C LYS A 50 9.98 25.46 24.47
N PRO A 51 9.67 25.22 23.18
CA PRO A 51 10.60 25.55 22.11
C PRO A 51 11.05 27.00 22.26
N GLN A 52 12.36 27.22 22.27
CA GLN A 52 12.93 28.56 22.34
C GLN A 52 12.29 29.44 21.27
N ARG A 53 11.69 30.54 21.72
CA ARG A 53 10.87 31.42 20.89
C ARG A 53 11.72 32.19 19.91
N ASP A 54 12.95 32.53 20.32
CA ASP A 54 13.86 33.31 19.52
C ASP A 54 14.91 32.44 18.83
N LYS A 55 15.26 32.80 17.60
CA LYS A 55 16.24 32.05 16.78
C LYS A 55 17.66 32.17 17.35
N SER A 56 17.92 33.22 18.12
CA SER A 56 19.18 33.54 18.81
C SER A 56 19.48 32.59 19.96
N GLU A 57 18.45 32.05 20.60
CA GLU A 57 18.58 31.14 21.74
C GLU A 57 18.95 29.71 21.32
N ARG A 58 18.76 29.38 20.03
CA ARG A 58 19.06 28.06 19.48
C ARG A 58 20.55 27.84 19.42
N LYS A 59 21.00 26.70 19.93
CA LYS A 59 22.40 26.26 19.79
C LYS A 59 22.77 26.21 18.30
N PRO A 60 23.90 26.80 17.89
CA PRO A 60 24.40 26.68 16.52
C PRO A 60 24.58 25.22 16.14
N TYR A 61 24.36 24.89 14.86
CA TYR A 61 24.61 23.53 14.37
C TYR A 61 26.09 23.16 14.56
N PRO A 62 26.42 21.94 15.02
CA PRO A 62 27.80 21.46 15.15
C PRO A 62 28.58 21.54 13.83
N THR A 63 27.88 21.40 12.70
CA THR A 63 28.41 21.66 11.37
C THR A 63 27.67 22.88 10.79
N PRO A 64 28.38 23.90 10.26
CA PRO A 64 27.73 25.07 9.68
C PRO A 64 26.71 24.69 8.59
N MET A 65 25.53 25.33 8.62
CA MET A 65 24.42 25.02 7.71
C MET A 65 24.84 25.09 6.23
N LYS A 66 25.70 26.04 5.85
CA LYS A 66 26.21 26.14 4.47
C LYS A 66 26.96 24.89 4.02
N VAL A 67 27.77 24.30 4.90
CA VAL A 67 28.52 23.06 4.62
C VAL A 67 27.56 21.88 4.47
N LEU A 68 26.50 21.82 5.28
CA LEU A 68 25.46 20.79 5.16
C LEU A 68 24.71 20.92 3.82
N ILE A 69 24.34 22.15 3.43
CA ILE A 69 23.67 22.44 2.15
C ILE A 69 24.58 22.06 0.97
N GLU A 70 25.85 22.44 0.99
CA GLU A 70 26.81 22.10 -0.06
C GLU A 70 27.04 20.59 -0.17
N ARG A 71 27.16 19.90 0.97
CA ARG A 71 27.27 18.44 1.01
C ARG A 71 26.03 17.79 0.38
N ALA A 72 24.83 18.25 0.75
CA ALA A 72 23.58 17.77 0.19
C ALA A 72 23.46 18.04 -1.32
N LYS A 73 23.90 19.22 -1.80
CA LYS A 73 23.94 19.55 -3.24
C LYS A 73 24.91 18.63 -3.99
N LYS A 74 26.13 18.46 -3.50
CA LYS A 74 27.13 17.55 -4.09
C LYS A 74 26.61 16.11 -4.12
N GLU A 75 26.00 15.65 -3.03
CA GLU A 75 25.40 14.31 -2.97
C GLU A 75 24.24 14.16 -3.97
N ARG A 76 23.41 15.19 -4.14
CA ARG A 76 22.33 15.21 -5.15
C ARG A 76 22.88 15.14 -6.57
N GLU A 77 23.96 15.87 -6.88
CA GLU A 77 24.63 15.80 -8.18
C GLU A 77 25.25 14.42 -8.43
N VAL A 78 25.92 13.82 -7.43
CA VAL A 78 26.45 12.45 -7.53
C VAL A 78 25.34 11.43 -7.78
N ARG A 79 24.19 11.56 -7.10
CA ARG A 79 23.01 10.70 -7.34
C ARG A 79 22.38 10.91 -8.72
N LYS A 80 22.40 12.15 -9.23
CA LYS A 80 21.95 12.47 -10.59
C LYS A 80 22.87 11.86 -11.65
N ALA A 81 24.18 11.88 -11.40
CA ALA A 81 25.18 11.28 -12.27
C ALA A 81 25.20 9.74 -12.21
N GLN A 82 24.94 9.15 -11.03
CA GLN A 82 24.90 7.70 -10.81
C GLN A 82 23.60 7.27 -10.10
N PRO A 83 22.49 7.08 -10.84
CA PRO A 83 21.19 6.73 -10.26
C PRO A 83 21.13 5.33 -9.63
N CYS A 84 22.10 4.47 -9.94
CA CYS A 84 22.09 3.05 -9.60
C CYS A 84 23.46 2.66 -9.01
N ARG A 85 23.50 2.21 -7.74
CA ARG A 85 24.72 1.68 -7.12
C ARG A 85 24.71 0.16 -7.17
N VAL A 86 25.77 -0.42 -7.71
CA VAL A 86 25.98 -1.87 -7.71
C VAL A 86 26.23 -2.31 -6.26
N LEU A 87 25.61 -3.41 -5.83
CA LEU A 87 25.90 -3.98 -4.51
C LEU A 87 27.29 -4.62 -4.55
N GLU A 88 28.16 -4.25 -3.60
CA GLU A 88 29.48 -4.88 -3.44
C GLU A 88 29.31 -6.34 -3.00
N ASP A 89 28.47 -6.58 -1.98
CA ASP A 89 28.12 -7.91 -1.46
C ASP A 89 26.64 -8.22 -1.67
N PRO A 90 26.25 -8.68 -2.85
CA PRO A 90 24.86 -9.05 -3.07
C PRO A 90 24.51 -10.42 -2.50
N PRO A 91 23.23 -10.65 -2.18
CA PRO A 91 22.77 -12.02 -1.97
C PRO A 91 23.03 -12.83 -3.26
N GLY A 92 23.56 -14.04 -3.13
CA GLY A 92 24.12 -14.84 -4.24
C GLY A 92 23.13 -15.20 -5.36
N ASN A 93 21.84 -14.93 -5.17
CA ASN A 93 20.74 -15.15 -6.11
C ASN A 93 20.34 -13.90 -6.93
N GLY A 94 21.01 -12.76 -6.75
CA GLY A 94 20.64 -11.51 -7.43
C GLY A 94 19.44 -10.82 -6.77
N LEU A 95 18.65 -10.05 -7.53
CA LEU A 95 17.43 -9.39 -7.00
C LEU A 95 16.23 -10.35 -6.87
N LEU A 96 16.29 -11.52 -7.51
CA LEU A 96 15.21 -12.50 -7.49
C LEU A 96 15.56 -13.65 -6.55
N VAL A 97 14.55 -14.16 -5.87
CA VAL A 97 14.67 -15.38 -5.06
C VAL A 97 14.16 -16.54 -5.92
N PRO A 98 15.01 -17.49 -6.36
CA PRO A 98 14.64 -18.55 -7.29
C PRO A 98 13.40 -19.35 -6.84
N GLU A 99 13.33 -19.66 -5.54
CA GLU A 99 12.19 -20.38 -4.95
C GLU A 99 10.85 -19.63 -5.06
N LEU A 100 10.90 -18.29 -5.12
CA LEU A 100 9.70 -17.47 -5.26
C LEU A 100 9.21 -17.37 -6.71
N VAL A 101 10.05 -17.69 -7.70
CA VAL A 101 9.65 -17.63 -9.12
C VAL A 101 8.50 -18.60 -9.38
N ASP A 102 8.65 -19.86 -8.96
CA ASP A 102 7.61 -20.88 -9.13
C ASP A 102 6.35 -20.54 -8.32
N VAL A 103 6.52 -20.03 -7.10
CA VAL A 103 5.41 -19.57 -6.26
C VAL A 103 4.65 -18.46 -6.97
N ALA A 104 5.35 -17.48 -7.54
CA ALA A 104 4.75 -16.35 -8.24
C ALA A 104 3.94 -16.79 -9.46
N HIS A 105 4.47 -17.72 -10.27
CA HIS A 105 3.72 -18.30 -11.39
C HIS A 105 2.48 -19.08 -10.94
N ARG A 106 2.55 -19.79 -9.81
CA ARG A 106 1.37 -20.48 -9.23
C ARG A 106 0.34 -19.47 -8.73
N VAL A 107 0.76 -18.44 -7.99
CA VAL A 107 -0.13 -17.39 -7.45
C VAL A 107 -0.81 -16.62 -8.59
N TYR A 108 -0.07 -16.27 -9.64
CA TYR A 108 -0.63 -15.59 -10.81
C TYR A 108 -1.73 -16.42 -11.48
N ARG A 109 -1.45 -17.69 -11.78
CA ARG A 109 -2.44 -18.62 -12.38
C ARG A 109 -3.63 -18.90 -11.45
N ALA A 110 -3.39 -19.05 -10.15
CA ALA A 110 -4.43 -19.26 -9.15
C ALA A 110 -5.37 -18.05 -9.08
N ARG A 111 -4.81 -16.83 -9.15
CA ARG A 111 -5.59 -15.59 -9.21
C ARG A 111 -6.49 -15.54 -10.44
N GLU A 112 -5.98 -15.90 -11.62
CA GLU A 112 -6.79 -15.93 -12.85
C GLU A 112 -7.92 -16.97 -12.75
N SER A 113 -7.59 -18.15 -12.21
CA SER A 113 -8.55 -19.23 -11.98
C SER A 113 -9.65 -18.80 -10.98
N LEU A 114 -9.26 -18.12 -9.89
CA LEU A 114 -10.18 -17.56 -8.91
C LEU A 114 -11.13 -16.53 -9.55
N LEU A 115 -10.59 -15.56 -10.29
CA LEU A 115 -11.40 -14.53 -10.95
C LEU A 115 -12.37 -15.13 -11.97
N SER A 116 -11.91 -16.10 -12.77
CA SER A 116 -12.74 -16.84 -13.71
C SER A 116 -13.84 -17.66 -13.01
N GLY A 117 -13.49 -18.34 -11.92
CA GLY A 117 -14.44 -19.11 -11.11
C GLY A 117 -15.52 -18.22 -10.49
N VAL A 118 -15.13 -17.14 -9.83
CA VAL A 118 -16.07 -16.16 -9.24
C VAL A 118 -16.94 -15.52 -10.31
N ALA A 119 -16.38 -15.19 -11.49
CA ALA A 119 -17.16 -14.65 -12.61
C ALA A 119 -18.26 -15.61 -13.10
N LYS A 120 -18.00 -16.92 -13.08
CA LYS A 120 -19.01 -17.94 -13.39
C LYS A 120 -20.03 -18.08 -12.25
N LEU A 121 -19.57 -18.12 -11.00
CA LEU A 121 -20.43 -18.27 -9.82
C LEU A 121 -21.43 -17.13 -9.66
N ILE A 122 -21.02 -15.87 -9.89
CA ILE A 122 -21.93 -14.70 -9.77
C ILE A 122 -23.08 -14.74 -10.80
N ARG A 123 -22.98 -15.56 -11.87
CA ARG A 123 -24.09 -15.75 -12.81
C ARG A 123 -25.18 -16.65 -12.26
N VAL A 124 -24.85 -17.56 -11.35
CA VAL A 124 -25.78 -18.57 -10.80
C VAL A 124 -26.14 -18.30 -9.34
N VAL A 125 -25.21 -17.75 -8.56
CA VAL A 125 -25.43 -17.33 -7.17
C VAL A 125 -25.62 -15.81 -7.15
N PRO A 126 -26.80 -15.30 -6.78
CA PRO A 126 -27.01 -13.86 -6.62
C PRO A 126 -26.10 -13.31 -5.52
N VAL A 127 -25.39 -12.24 -5.86
CA VAL A 127 -24.56 -11.50 -4.91
C VAL A 127 -25.05 -10.07 -4.87
N GLN A 128 -25.24 -9.55 -3.66
CA GLN A 128 -25.60 -8.16 -3.40
C GLN A 128 -24.44 -7.47 -2.70
N ARG A 129 -24.20 -6.22 -3.08
CA ARG A 129 -23.14 -5.38 -2.53
C ARG A 129 -23.75 -4.09 -2.03
N CYS A 130 -23.42 -3.68 -0.81
CA CYS A 130 -23.87 -2.37 -0.33
C CYS A 130 -23.22 -1.24 -1.14
N ARG A 131 -23.96 -0.16 -1.44
CA ARG A 131 -23.42 0.99 -2.17
C ARG A 131 -22.43 1.82 -1.35
N PHE A 132 -22.50 1.74 -0.01
CA PHE A 132 -21.88 2.71 0.88
C PHE A 132 -20.75 2.15 1.76
N CYS A 133 -20.91 0.95 2.33
CA CYS A 133 -19.84 0.28 3.10
C CYS A 133 -19.16 -0.79 2.25
N HIS A 134 -18.34 -1.70 2.78
CA HIS A 134 -17.72 -2.83 2.04
C HIS A 134 -18.47 -4.18 2.13
N GLU A 135 -19.64 -4.20 2.76
CA GLU A 135 -20.39 -5.43 3.01
C GLU A 135 -20.97 -6.06 1.74
N VAL A 136 -20.91 -7.39 1.69
CA VAL A 136 -21.38 -8.26 0.62
C VAL A 136 -22.35 -9.27 1.21
N HIS A 137 -23.49 -9.44 0.58
CA HIS A 137 -24.49 -10.44 0.92
C HIS A 137 -24.62 -11.47 -0.21
N ILE A 138 -24.69 -12.74 0.15
CA ILE A 138 -24.89 -13.86 -0.78
C ILE A 138 -26.36 -14.28 -0.69
N GLY A 139 -27.13 -14.00 -1.73
CA GLY A 139 -28.57 -14.21 -1.74
C GLY A 139 -29.30 -13.27 -2.69
N PRO A 140 -30.54 -13.61 -3.09
CA PRO A 140 -31.31 -12.81 -4.04
C PRO A 140 -31.66 -11.42 -3.47
N VAL A 141 -31.95 -11.36 -2.17
CA VAL A 141 -32.37 -10.15 -1.45
C VAL A 141 -31.39 -9.90 -0.32
N GLY A 142 -30.86 -8.68 -0.21
CA GLY A 142 -29.96 -8.30 0.88
C GLY A 142 -30.68 -8.24 2.23
N HIS A 143 -29.93 -8.36 3.32
CA HIS A 143 -30.51 -8.31 4.66
C HIS A 143 -30.87 -6.89 5.11
N GLU A 144 -31.70 -6.82 6.15
CA GLU A 144 -32.18 -5.57 6.78
C GLU A 144 -31.42 -5.18 8.05
N ILE A 145 -30.39 -5.95 8.43
CA ILE A 145 -29.54 -5.65 9.60
C ILE A 145 -28.93 -4.25 9.46
N ARG A 146 -29.10 -3.42 10.49
CA ARG A 146 -28.68 -2.00 10.52
C ARG A 146 -27.22 -1.83 10.96
N THR A 147 -26.30 -2.38 10.17
CA THR A 147 -24.85 -2.40 10.45
C THR A 147 -24.03 -1.60 9.44
N CYS A 148 -24.67 -0.79 8.60
CA CYS A 148 -23.97 -0.04 7.56
C CYS A 148 -23.05 1.03 8.15
N THR A 149 -21.75 0.85 7.92
CA THR A 149 -20.68 1.81 8.31
C THR A 149 -20.29 2.77 7.19
N GLY A 150 -21.09 2.84 6.11
CA GLY A 150 -20.80 3.71 4.98
C GLY A 150 -21.14 5.19 5.26
N PRO A 151 -20.78 6.10 4.34
CA PRO A 151 -21.11 7.52 4.47
C PRO A 151 -22.59 7.76 4.77
N GLU A 152 -22.86 8.77 5.59
CA GLU A 152 -24.22 9.18 5.98
C GLU A 152 -25.06 8.04 6.59
N SER A 153 -24.39 7.08 7.27
CA SER A 153 -25.08 5.97 7.94
C SER A 153 -26.09 6.45 8.97
N GLY A 154 -25.80 7.53 9.72
CA GLY A 154 -26.73 8.11 10.71
C GLY A 154 -28.07 8.53 10.10
N VAL A 155 -28.04 9.23 8.96
CA VAL A 155 -29.26 9.67 8.24
C VAL A 155 -30.05 8.46 7.71
N ARG A 156 -29.35 7.39 7.32
CA ARG A 156 -29.96 6.16 6.79
C ARG A 156 -30.29 5.13 7.89
N SER A 157 -30.22 5.49 9.17
CA SER A 157 -30.42 4.57 10.30
C SER A 157 -29.56 3.29 10.19
N ALA A 158 -28.32 3.44 9.73
CA ALA A 158 -27.36 2.37 9.46
C ALA A 158 -27.90 1.25 8.53
N THR A 159 -28.89 1.53 7.70
CA THR A 159 -29.43 0.57 6.72
C THR A 159 -28.51 0.43 5.51
N HIS A 160 -28.50 -0.77 4.92
CA HIS A 160 -27.77 -1.04 3.68
C HIS A 160 -28.62 -0.73 2.46
N VAL A 161 -27.99 -0.14 1.44
CA VAL A 161 -28.60 0.02 0.12
C VAL A 161 -27.91 -0.92 -0.83
N TRP A 162 -28.62 -1.98 -1.20
CA TRP A 162 -28.08 -3.08 -1.99
C TRP A 162 -28.05 -2.74 -3.48
N ARG A 163 -27.03 -3.25 -4.17
CA ARG A 163 -26.95 -3.31 -5.63
C ARG A 163 -26.40 -4.68 -6.05
N LYS A 164 -26.63 -5.06 -7.30
CA LYS A 164 -26.02 -6.26 -7.89
C LYS A 164 -24.50 -6.22 -7.72
N GLY A 165 -23.95 -7.28 -7.13
CA GLY A 165 -22.53 -7.47 -6.93
C GLY A 165 -21.80 -7.88 -8.22
N ARG A 166 -20.54 -7.50 -8.31
CA ARG A 166 -19.60 -7.84 -9.39
C ARG A 166 -18.46 -8.69 -8.84
N VAL A 167 -17.64 -9.24 -9.74
CA VAL A 167 -16.45 -10.03 -9.35
C VAL A 167 -15.53 -9.27 -8.40
N HIS A 168 -15.29 -7.98 -8.68
CA HIS A 168 -14.44 -7.12 -7.85
C HIS A 168 -15.03 -6.77 -6.48
N ASP A 169 -16.35 -6.96 -6.30
CA ASP A 169 -17.01 -6.73 -5.03
C ASP A 169 -16.80 -7.91 -4.08
N VAL A 170 -16.66 -9.13 -4.62
CA VAL A 170 -16.40 -10.36 -3.84
C VAL A 170 -14.90 -10.54 -3.60
N VAL A 171 -14.09 -10.35 -4.64
CA VAL A 171 -12.63 -10.48 -4.55
C VAL A 171 -12.01 -9.14 -4.91
N PHE A 172 -11.54 -8.43 -3.90
CA PHE A 172 -10.86 -7.15 -4.04
C PHE A 172 -9.35 -7.33 -3.95
N PHE A 173 -8.63 -6.74 -4.90
CA PHE A 173 -7.17 -6.63 -4.84
C PHE A 173 -6.79 -5.15 -4.76
N PRO A 174 -6.00 -4.72 -3.76
CA PRO A 174 -5.43 -3.39 -3.74
C PRO A 174 -4.68 -3.10 -5.04
N LYS A 175 -4.78 -1.87 -5.55
CA LYS A 175 -4.03 -1.42 -6.72
C LYS A 175 -2.71 -0.79 -6.29
N CYS A 176 -1.66 -0.98 -7.07
CA CYS A 176 -0.39 -0.29 -6.94
C CYS A 176 0.09 0.17 -8.32
N PHE A 177 1.10 1.05 -8.32
CA PHE A 177 1.75 1.43 -9.57
C PHE A 177 2.69 0.33 -10.05
N HIS A 178 2.70 0.13 -11.37
CA HIS A 178 3.67 -0.73 -12.01
C HIS A 178 4.99 0.01 -12.23
N LEU A 179 6.11 -0.61 -11.84
CA LEU A 179 7.43 -0.01 -11.97
C LEU A 179 8.27 -0.76 -13.01
N TYR A 180 8.58 -0.10 -14.12
CA TYR A 180 9.43 -0.68 -15.18
C TYR A 180 10.84 -0.98 -14.68
N ASP A 181 11.51 -0.04 -14.02
CA ASP A 181 12.84 -0.23 -13.41
C ASP A 181 12.81 0.24 -11.95
N ARG A 182 12.66 -0.70 -11.02
CA ARG A 182 12.59 -0.41 -9.58
C ARG A 182 13.89 0.18 -9.03
N VAL A 183 15.02 -0.14 -9.63
CA VAL A 183 16.33 0.33 -9.15
C VAL A 183 16.63 1.72 -9.69
N GLY A 184 16.31 1.97 -10.97
CA GLY A 184 16.44 3.31 -11.54
C GLY A 184 15.40 4.29 -10.98
N LYS A 185 14.17 3.82 -10.73
CA LYS A 185 13.05 4.64 -10.30
C LYS A 185 12.12 3.87 -9.35
N PRO A 186 12.45 3.80 -8.05
CA PRO A 186 11.69 3.00 -7.08
C PRO A 186 10.33 3.59 -6.71
N ARG A 187 10.05 4.85 -7.08
CA ARG A 187 8.86 5.59 -6.67
C ARG A 187 8.26 6.35 -7.84
N VAL A 188 6.93 6.38 -7.86
CA VAL A 188 6.16 7.27 -8.74
C VAL A 188 6.01 8.59 -8.02
N THR A 189 6.42 9.68 -8.66
CA THR A 189 6.24 11.04 -8.13
C THR A 189 4.80 11.50 -8.34
N HIS A 190 4.40 12.55 -7.63
CA HIS A 190 3.05 13.11 -7.77
C HIS A 190 2.75 13.53 -9.22
N ASP A 191 3.72 14.09 -9.94
CA ASP A 191 3.49 14.55 -11.32
C ASP A 191 3.26 13.42 -12.32
N GLU A 192 3.71 12.21 -11.99
CA GLU A 192 3.72 11.07 -12.90
C GLU A 192 2.62 10.05 -12.59
N TRP A 193 1.87 10.23 -11.51
CA TRP A 193 0.88 9.25 -11.08
C TRP A 193 -0.23 9.01 -12.13
N HIS A 194 -0.49 9.98 -12.99
CA HIS A 194 -1.43 9.85 -14.11
C HIS A 194 -0.87 9.05 -15.29
N SER A 195 0.44 9.11 -15.53
CA SER A 195 1.08 8.43 -16.67
C SER A 195 1.46 6.98 -16.34
N VAL A 196 1.71 6.68 -15.07
CA VAL A 196 2.08 5.34 -14.63
C VAL A 196 0.84 4.44 -14.48
N LYS A 197 0.89 3.27 -15.13
CA LYS A 197 -0.19 2.28 -15.06
C LYS A 197 -0.35 1.73 -13.64
N GLN A 198 -1.60 1.65 -13.18
CA GLN A 198 -1.94 0.93 -11.96
C GLN A 198 -2.36 -0.50 -12.26
N ILE A 199 -1.82 -1.44 -11.49
CA ILE A 199 -2.14 -2.87 -11.58
C ILE A 199 -2.47 -3.43 -10.18
N PRO A 200 -3.12 -4.60 -10.07
CA PRO A 200 -3.32 -5.25 -8.78
C PRO A 200 -1.98 -5.53 -8.08
N ALA A 201 -1.88 -5.23 -6.79
CA ALA A 201 -0.65 -5.39 -6.01
C ALA A 201 -0.09 -6.82 -6.07
N VAL A 202 -0.97 -7.83 -6.02
CA VAL A 202 -0.59 -9.23 -6.18
C VAL A 202 0.05 -9.52 -7.54
N VAL A 203 -0.37 -8.83 -8.61
CA VAL A 203 0.21 -9.01 -9.96
C VAL A 203 1.59 -8.36 -10.01
N GLU A 204 1.75 -7.15 -9.47
CA GLU A 204 3.06 -6.49 -9.36
C GLU A 204 4.04 -7.33 -8.54
N LEU A 205 3.61 -7.89 -7.41
CA LEU A 205 4.44 -8.80 -6.60
C LEU A 205 4.87 -10.04 -7.39
N CYS A 206 3.96 -10.64 -8.17
CA CYS A 206 4.31 -11.78 -9.03
C CYS A 206 5.34 -11.38 -10.10
N ILE A 207 5.18 -10.20 -10.71
CA ILE A 207 6.14 -9.69 -11.70
C ILE A 207 7.52 -9.51 -11.06
N GLN A 208 7.55 -8.87 -9.89
CA GLN A 208 8.77 -8.65 -9.12
C GLN A 208 9.46 -9.95 -8.72
N ALA A 209 8.68 -11.01 -8.45
CA ALA A 209 9.21 -12.31 -8.07
C ALA A 209 9.67 -13.18 -9.25
N GLY A 210 9.39 -12.81 -10.50
CA GLY A 210 9.89 -13.54 -11.68
C GLY A 210 8.89 -13.74 -12.81
N VAL A 211 7.61 -13.40 -12.65
CA VAL A 211 6.61 -13.58 -13.71
C VAL A 211 6.78 -12.50 -14.78
N ASP A 212 6.93 -12.90 -16.03
CA ASP A 212 6.98 -11.97 -17.15
C ASP A 212 5.60 -11.84 -17.81
N ILE A 213 5.14 -10.59 -17.96
CA ILE A 213 3.85 -10.26 -18.59
C ILE A 213 4.12 -9.19 -19.64
N GLU A 214 3.88 -9.49 -20.91
CA GLU A 214 4.17 -8.59 -22.04
C GLU A 214 3.55 -7.19 -21.88
N LYS A 215 2.34 -7.13 -21.33
CA LYS A 215 1.60 -5.89 -21.07
C LYS A 215 2.25 -4.99 -20.02
N TYR A 216 3.05 -5.57 -19.13
CA TYR A 216 3.68 -4.94 -17.96
C TYR A 216 5.17 -5.33 -17.91
N PRO A 217 5.98 -4.82 -18.85
CA PRO A 217 7.38 -5.19 -18.94
C PRO A 217 8.15 -4.67 -17.73
N THR A 218 9.08 -5.47 -17.21
CA THR A 218 9.96 -5.07 -16.12
C THR A 218 11.41 -5.33 -16.48
N LYS A 219 12.26 -4.36 -16.22
CA LYS A 219 13.71 -4.46 -16.41
C LYS A 219 14.31 -5.32 -15.30
N ARG A 220 14.74 -6.53 -15.66
CA ARG A 220 15.51 -7.42 -14.78
C ARG A 220 17.00 -7.17 -14.98
N ARG A 221 17.73 -6.99 -13.87
CA ARG A 221 19.19 -6.81 -13.90
C ARG A 221 19.83 -8.12 -13.44
N THR A 222 20.79 -8.61 -14.24
CA THR A 222 21.58 -9.82 -13.90
C THR A 222 22.54 -9.55 -12.77
N LYS A 223 23.02 -8.30 -12.67
CA LYS A 223 23.80 -7.84 -11.52
C LYS A 223 22.88 -7.24 -10.46
N PRO A 224 23.13 -7.52 -9.19
CA PRO A 224 22.41 -6.97 -8.05
C PRO A 224 22.78 -5.50 -7.86
N VAL A 225 21.77 -4.65 -7.87
CA VAL A 225 21.89 -3.19 -7.82
C VAL A 225 20.83 -2.67 -6.86
N TYR A 226 21.17 -1.71 -6.02
CA TYR A 226 20.21 -1.03 -5.16
C TYR A 226 20.09 0.45 -5.54
N SER A 227 18.89 0.99 -5.33
CA SER A 227 18.67 2.43 -5.40
C SER A 227 19.06 3.05 -4.06
N SER A 228 20.12 3.85 -4.01
CA SER A 228 20.41 4.69 -2.84
C SER A 228 19.52 5.95 -2.88
N SER A 229 18.20 5.79 -2.89
CA SER A 229 17.28 6.93 -2.81
C SER A 229 16.58 6.93 -1.46
N PHE A 230 17.34 7.26 -0.42
CA PHE A 230 16.79 7.85 0.79
C PHE A 230 17.02 9.37 0.69
N THR A 231 16.00 10.07 0.20
CA THR A 231 15.69 11.45 0.58
C THR A 231 14.22 11.65 0.21
N GLY A 232 13.37 11.76 1.22
CA GLY A 232 12.11 12.47 1.07
C GLY A 232 12.43 13.89 0.60
N LEU A 233 11.75 14.30 -0.46
CA LEU A 233 11.62 15.71 -0.80
C LEU A 233 10.51 16.27 0.10
N LEU A 234 10.93 17.09 1.07
CA LEU A 234 10.27 18.35 1.38
C LEU A 234 11.09 19.45 0.69
#